data_AF-A0AB32TVU1-F1
#
_entry.id   AF-A0AB32TVU1-F1
#
_cell.length_a   1.000
_cell.length_b   1.000
_cell.length_c   1.000
_cell.angle_alpha   90.00
_cell.angle_beta   90.00
_cell.angle_gamma   90.00
#
_symmetry.space_group_name_H-M   'P 1'
#
loop_
_entity.id
_entity.type
_entity.pdbx_description
1 polymer ?
#
loop_
_entity_poly.entity_id
_entity_poly.type
_entity_poly.pdbx_seq_one_letter_code
_entity_poly.pdbx_strand_id
1 'polypeptide(L)'
;MHQLFHSLLEDIGNRTGEDIDIGTALYASDRFKPHSKFLEDMKEFYHSDGFTVDFRVKETVDQINKYVEEKTHGKINQAVDDLEEDTLMLLLTYIYFKGTVNKPFNPETTSESTFHIDDKTTVPVQMLHQYERLKVYYDAELSTKVLCLDYNDSFCMFLSVPDVHMGRKTIKDLEMTISRQHIENWRRDVFEQLVVYIYEVDIYVPKLSLKTSYSLKDILKGMGMADMFSDKADFTGVSEERIFVSQKKSQSISIPA
;
A
#
# COMPACT_ATOMS: atom_id res chain seq x y z
N MET A 1 -17.23 -2.13 -14.07
CA MET A 1 -16.37 -1.88 -12.90
C MET A 1 -15.49 -3.08 -12.60
N HIS A 2 -16.04 -4.29 -12.38
CA HIS A 2 -15.26 -5.50 -12.08
C HIS A 2 -14.15 -5.80 -13.11
N GLN A 3 -14.45 -5.71 -14.41
CA GLN A 3 -13.45 -5.90 -15.47
C GLN A 3 -12.27 -4.92 -15.40
N LEU A 4 -12.49 -3.68 -14.92
CA LEU A 4 -11.41 -2.71 -14.76
C LEU A 4 -10.48 -3.09 -13.61
N PHE A 5 -11.03 -3.61 -12.51
CA PHE A 5 -10.22 -4.12 -11.40
C PHE A 5 -9.45 -5.38 -11.80
N HIS A 6 -10.09 -6.30 -12.51
CA HIS A 6 -9.44 -7.48 -13.05
C HIS A 6 -8.24 -7.10 -13.93
N SER A 7 -8.47 -6.22 -14.92
CA SER A 7 -7.40 -5.73 -15.80
C SER A 7 -6.29 -5.01 -15.04
N LEU A 8 -6.62 -4.23 -14.00
CA LEU A 8 -5.61 -3.57 -13.17
C LEU A 8 -4.76 -4.59 -12.40
N LEU A 9 -5.39 -5.63 -11.82
CA LEU A 9 -4.69 -6.66 -11.07
C LEU A 9 -3.82 -7.54 -11.98
N GLU A 10 -4.30 -7.88 -13.18
CA GLU A 10 -3.49 -8.54 -14.21
C GLU A 10 -2.31 -7.67 -14.62
N ASP A 11 -2.54 -6.38 -14.90
CA ASP A 11 -1.47 -5.45 -15.30
C ASP A 11 -0.41 -5.31 -14.21
N ILE A 12 -0.79 -5.27 -12.93
CA ILE A 12 0.17 -5.20 -11.82
C ILE A 12 0.92 -6.54 -11.68
N GLY A 13 0.20 -7.66 -11.69
CA GLY A 13 0.79 -8.99 -11.50
C GLY A 13 1.68 -9.46 -12.66
N ASN A 14 1.41 -9.00 -13.88
CA ASN A 14 2.20 -9.35 -15.08
C ASN A 14 3.43 -8.46 -15.28
N ARG A 15 3.58 -7.36 -14.52
CA ARG A 15 4.75 -6.49 -14.64
C ARG A 15 5.97 -7.18 -14.03
N THR A 16 6.83 -7.67 -14.91
CA THR A 16 8.10 -8.28 -14.54
C THR A 16 9.14 -7.23 -14.16
N GLY A 17 10.00 -7.54 -13.20
CA GLY A 17 11.19 -6.73 -12.88
C GLY A 17 11.29 -6.31 -11.42
N GLU A 18 10.17 -6.31 -10.70
CA GLU A 18 10.13 -6.05 -9.25
C GLU A 18 9.59 -7.25 -8.47
N ASP A 19 9.93 -7.30 -7.18
CA ASP A 19 9.42 -8.30 -6.25
C ASP A 19 8.12 -7.74 -5.63
N ILE A 20 6.98 -8.08 -6.25
CA ILE A 20 5.64 -7.59 -5.90
C ILE A 20 4.72 -8.78 -5.66
N ASP A 21 4.17 -8.87 -4.44
CA ASP A 21 3.09 -9.79 -4.13
C ASP A 21 1.90 -8.98 -3.62
N ILE A 22 0.82 -8.93 -4.41
CA ILE A 22 -0.44 -8.30 -4.03
C ILE A 22 -1.55 -9.34 -4.06
N GLY A 23 -2.37 -9.33 -3.02
CA GLY A 23 -3.57 -10.14 -3.03
C GLY A 23 -4.58 -9.74 -1.97
N THR A 24 -5.76 -10.30 -2.13
CA THR A 24 -6.84 -10.22 -1.14
C THR A 24 -7.35 -11.63 -0.89
N ALA A 25 -7.75 -11.91 0.34
CA ALA A 25 -8.44 -13.14 0.71
C ALA A 25 -9.68 -12.80 1.55
N LEU A 26 -10.74 -13.55 1.32
CA LEU A 26 -11.94 -13.51 2.15
C LEU A 26 -11.97 -14.75 3.05
N TYR A 27 -12.19 -14.52 4.33
CA TYR A 27 -12.44 -15.58 5.31
C TYR A 27 -13.86 -15.42 5.83
N ALA A 28 -14.71 -16.37 5.50
CA ALA A 28 -16.10 -16.47 5.95
C ALA A 28 -16.21 -17.48 7.10
N SER A 29 -17.05 -17.16 8.09
CA SER A 29 -17.34 -18.06 9.19
C SER A 29 -18.09 -19.29 8.69
N ASP A 30 -17.78 -20.45 9.26
CA ASP A 30 -18.52 -21.71 9.16
C ASP A 30 -20.00 -21.63 9.62
N ARG A 31 -20.41 -20.51 10.22
CA ARG A 31 -21.77 -20.24 10.70
C ARG A 31 -22.75 -19.83 9.60
N PHE A 32 -22.26 -19.57 8.38
CA PHE A 32 -23.09 -19.32 7.20
C PHE A 32 -22.44 -19.90 5.95
N LYS A 33 -23.19 -19.95 4.86
CA LYS A 33 -22.70 -20.51 3.60
C LYS A 33 -22.67 -19.45 2.49
N PRO A 34 -21.49 -18.96 2.10
CA PRO A 34 -21.37 -18.07 0.95
C PRO A 34 -21.95 -18.71 -0.32
N HIS A 35 -22.62 -17.91 -1.14
CA HIS A 35 -23.08 -18.33 -2.45
C HIS A 35 -21.89 -18.72 -3.33
N SER A 36 -22.01 -19.85 -4.05
CA SER A 36 -20.97 -20.29 -4.98
C SER A 36 -20.66 -19.23 -6.04
N LYS A 37 -21.70 -18.54 -6.55
CA LYS A 37 -21.50 -17.48 -7.54
C LYS A 37 -20.66 -16.32 -7.02
N PHE A 38 -20.84 -15.94 -5.76
CA PHE A 38 -20.05 -14.90 -5.12
C PHE A 38 -18.56 -15.30 -5.03
N LEU A 39 -18.28 -16.54 -4.62
CA LEU A 39 -16.91 -17.06 -4.56
C LEU A 39 -16.27 -17.16 -5.96
N GLU A 40 -17.04 -17.57 -6.97
CA GLU A 40 -16.61 -17.60 -8.36
C GLU A 40 -16.25 -16.21 -8.87
N ASP A 41 -17.11 -15.22 -8.63
CA ASP A 41 -16.89 -13.82 -9.04
C ASP A 41 -15.68 -13.20 -8.34
N MET A 42 -15.45 -13.51 -7.06
CA MET A 42 -14.25 -13.09 -6.33
C MET A 42 -12.98 -13.63 -6.96
N LYS A 43 -12.98 -14.90 -7.35
CA LYS A 43 -11.82 -15.53 -7.98
C LYS A 43 -11.59 -14.98 -9.39
N GLU A 44 -12.65 -14.86 -10.19
CA GLU A 44 -12.61 -14.39 -11.58
C GLU A 44 -12.15 -12.93 -11.66
N PHE A 45 -12.81 -12.02 -10.94
CA PHE A 45 -12.60 -10.59 -11.14
C PHE A 45 -11.54 -9.97 -10.21
N TYR A 46 -11.25 -10.61 -9.08
CA TYR A 46 -10.38 -10.02 -8.04
C TYR A 46 -9.18 -10.89 -7.68
N HIS A 47 -9.02 -12.06 -8.32
CA HIS A 47 -7.98 -13.04 -8.02
C HIS A 47 -7.91 -13.38 -6.52
N SER A 48 -9.07 -13.32 -5.86
CA SER A 48 -9.17 -13.44 -4.42
C SER A 48 -9.69 -14.82 -4.05
N ASP A 49 -8.92 -15.51 -3.21
CA ASP A 49 -9.33 -16.80 -2.66
C ASP A 49 -10.32 -16.58 -1.50
N GLY A 50 -11.36 -17.41 -1.46
CA GLY A 50 -12.37 -17.41 -0.42
C GLY A 50 -12.30 -18.70 0.40
N PHE A 51 -12.30 -18.56 1.73
CA PHE A 51 -12.18 -19.67 2.68
C PHE A 51 -13.35 -19.67 3.65
N THR A 52 -13.82 -20.86 4.03
CA THR A 52 -14.70 -21.05 5.18
C THR A 52 -13.86 -21.51 6.35
N VAL A 53 -13.92 -20.79 7.47
CA VAL A 53 -13.09 -21.02 8.66
C VAL A 53 -13.91 -20.96 9.94
N ASP A 54 -13.40 -21.56 11.01
CA ASP A 54 -13.96 -21.42 12.36
C ASP A 54 -13.16 -20.39 13.16
N PHE A 55 -13.71 -19.19 13.35
CA PHE A 55 -13.06 -18.11 14.09
C PHE A 55 -12.95 -18.36 15.61
N ARG A 56 -13.62 -19.40 16.15
CA ARG A 56 -13.54 -19.77 17.57
C ARG A 56 -12.27 -20.57 17.89
N VAL A 57 -11.59 -21.07 16.87
CA VAL A 57 -10.42 -21.94 16.98
C VAL A 57 -9.15 -21.09 16.78
N LYS A 58 -8.20 -21.18 17.71
CA LYS A 58 -6.98 -20.35 17.67
C LYS A 58 -6.10 -20.66 16.46
N GLU A 59 -6.08 -21.91 16.03
CA GLU A 59 -5.35 -22.42 14.88
C GLU A 59 -5.78 -21.73 13.57
N THR A 60 -6.95 -21.07 13.52
CA THR A 60 -7.38 -20.26 12.37
C THR A 60 -6.44 -19.08 12.13
N VAL A 61 -5.86 -18.47 13.17
CA VAL A 61 -4.83 -17.42 13.03
C VAL A 61 -3.62 -17.96 12.28
N ASP A 62 -3.14 -19.15 12.66
CA ASP A 62 -1.98 -19.78 12.03
C ASP A 62 -2.26 -20.16 10.57
N GLN A 63 -3.48 -20.63 10.26
CA GLN A 63 -3.89 -20.92 8.89
C GLN A 63 -3.88 -19.68 8.00
N ILE A 64 -4.41 -18.54 8.50
CA ILE A 64 -4.43 -17.28 7.76
C ILE A 64 -3.01 -16.77 7.53
N ASN A 65 -2.17 -16.77 8.58
CA ASN A 65 -0.79 -16.33 8.47
C ASN A 65 0.02 -17.21 7.53
N LYS A 66 -0.13 -18.53 7.60
CA LYS A 66 0.53 -19.47 6.68
C LYS A 66 0.12 -19.23 5.23
N TYR A 67 -1.17 -18.99 4.97
CA TYR A 67 -1.64 -18.66 3.62
C TYR A 67 -0.97 -17.39 3.08
N VAL A 68 -0.91 -16.32 3.88
CA VAL A 68 -0.24 -15.08 3.44
C VAL A 68 1.26 -15.28 3.29
N GLU A 69 1.89 -16.05 4.17
CA GLU A 69 3.30 -16.40 4.08
C GLU A 69 3.61 -17.12 2.77
N GLU A 70 2.79 -18.12 2.40
CA GLU A 70 2.93 -18.84 1.13
C GLU A 70 2.72 -17.92 -0.08
N LYS A 71 1.68 -17.08 -0.06
CA LYS A 71 1.37 -16.13 -1.16
C LYS A 71 2.40 -15.02 -1.32
N THR A 72 3.17 -14.76 -0.27
CA THR A 72 4.21 -13.72 -0.26
C THR A 72 5.60 -14.33 -0.15
N HIS A 73 5.78 -15.61 -0.45
CA HIS A 73 7.10 -16.28 -0.46
C HIS A 73 7.92 -16.07 0.83
N GLY A 74 7.25 -16.06 1.98
CA GLY A 74 7.87 -15.85 3.29
C GLY A 74 8.11 -14.39 3.69
N LYS A 75 7.74 -13.41 2.85
CA LYS A 75 7.97 -11.98 3.14
C LYS A 75 7.03 -11.45 4.22
N ILE A 76 5.76 -11.87 4.19
CA ILE A 76 4.76 -11.53 5.21
C ILE A 76 4.38 -12.80 5.96
N ASN A 77 5.00 -13.02 7.11
CA ASN A 77 4.77 -14.19 7.96
C ASN A 77 3.70 -13.98 9.05
N GLN A 78 3.29 -12.72 9.28
CA GLN A 78 2.31 -12.36 10.30
C GLN A 78 1.44 -11.23 9.74
N ALA A 79 0.28 -11.63 9.19
CA ALA A 79 -0.72 -10.76 8.60
C ALA A 79 -1.85 -10.42 9.59
N VAL A 80 -2.12 -11.34 10.54
CA VAL A 80 -3.09 -11.14 11.62
C VAL A 80 -2.48 -11.62 12.94
N ASP A 81 -2.66 -10.84 14.00
CA ASP A 81 -2.20 -11.19 15.35
C ASP A 81 -3.26 -12.01 16.11
N ASP A 82 -4.50 -11.55 16.03
CA ASP A 82 -5.66 -12.11 16.70
C ASP A 82 -6.94 -11.97 15.86
N LEU A 83 -7.98 -12.70 16.26
CA LEU A 83 -9.31 -12.69 15.65
C LEU A 83 -10.37 -12.76 16.75
N GLU A 84 -11.47 -12.04 16.57
CA GLU A 84 -12.63 -12.10 17.46
C GLU A 84 -13.47 -13.35 17.13
N GLU A 85 -13.86 -14.12 18.14
CA GLU A 85 -14.58 -15.40 17.96
C GLU A 85 -15.95 -15.25 17.28
N ASP A 86 -16.56 -14.06 17.36
CA ASP A 86 -17.83 -13.71 16.74
C ASP A 86 -17.68 -13.11 15.33
N THR A 87 -16.46 -13.10 14.77
CA THR A 87 -16.19 -12.69 13.38
C THR A 87 -17.04 -13.52 12.42
N LEU A 88 -17.80 -12.85 11.57
CA LEU A 88 -18.53 -13.48 10.46
C LEU A 88 -17.70 -13.43 9.18
N MET A 89 -17.15 -12.26 8.85
CA MET A 89 -16.29 -12.09 7.69
C MET A 89 -15.06 -11.25 8.02
N LEU A 90 -13.92 -11.73 7.53
CA LEU A 90 -12.66 -11.00 7.49
C LEU A 90 -12.24 -10.82 6.03
N LEU A 91 -12.06 -9.56 5.62
CA LEU A 91 -11.39 -9.21 4.38
C LEU A 91 -9.93 -8.87 4.69
N LEU A 92 -9.01 -9.66 4.14
CA LEU A 92 -7.57 -9.49 4.33
C LEU A 92 -6.90 -9.08 3.03
N THR A 93 -6.25 -7.93 3.02
CA THR A 93 -5.37 -7.50 1.91
C THR A 93 -3.92 -7.61 2.34
N TYR A 94 -3.06 -8.12 1.47
CA TYR A 94 -1.62 -8.15 1.67
C TYR A 94 -0.89 -7.54 0.48
N ILE A 95 0.15 -6.76 0.76
CA ILE A 95 0.97 -6.07 -0.25
C ILE A 95 2.44 -6.18 0.17
N TYR A 96 3.23 -6.92 -0.59
CA TYR A 96 4.68 -6.85 -0.55
C TYR A 96 5.18 -6.11 -1.78
N PHE A 97 6.07 -5.14 -1.58
CA PHE A 97 6.77 -4.46 -2.66
C PHE A 97 8.23 -4.30 -2.28
N LYS A 98 9.13 -4.80 -3.13
CA LYS A 98 10.55 -4.46 -3.08
C LYS A 98 11.01 -4.09 -4.47
N GLY A 99 11.31 -2.81 -4.61
CA GLY A 99 11.76 -2.21 -5.85
C GLY A 99 13.29 -2.15 -5.94
N THR A 100 13.86 -2.39 -7.13
CA THR A 100 15.26 -2.07 -7.44
C THR A 100 15.31 -0.78 -8.24
N VAL A 101 15.75 0.32 -7.62
CA VAL A 101 15.85 1.61 -8.32
C VAL A 101 16.79 1.45 -9.52
N ASN A 102 16.38 1.92 -10.71
CA ASN A 102 17.11 1.79 -11.98
C ASN A 102 18.56 2.30 -11.84
N LYS A 103 18.73 3.39 -11.09
CA LYS A 103 20.03 3.94 -10.67
C LYS A 103 20.22 3.68 -9.17
N PRO A 104 20.75 2.50 -8.79
CA PRO A 104 20.85 2.12 -7.39
C PRO A 104 21.92 2.94 -6.67
N PHE A 105 21.64 3.27 -5.41
CA PHE A 105 22.59 3.95 -4.54
C PHE A 105 23.82 3.07 -4.27
N ASN A 106 25.02 3.67 -4.27
CA ASN A 106 26.23 2.96 -3.87
C ASN A 106 26.21 2.72 -2.33
N PRO A 107 26.26 1.47 -1.84
CA PRO A 107 26.32 1.20 -0.41
C PRO A 107 27.49 1.87 0.31
N GLU A 108 28.61 2.10 -0.38
CA GLU A 108 29.80 2.75 0.19
C GLU A 108 29.60 4.25 0.46
N THR A 109 28.62 4.88 -0.19
CA THR A 109 28.26 6.29 0.06
C THR A 109 27.15 6.43 1.08
N THR A 110 26.60 5.32 1.58
CA THR A 110 25.62 5.33 2.66
C THR A 110 26.32 5.62 3.98
N SER A 111 25.81 6.61 4.73
CA SER A 111 26.37 6.97 6.03
C SER A 111 25.28 7.35 7.02
N GLU A 112 25.60 7.30 8.32
CA GLU A 112 24.68 7.78 9.34
C GLU A 112 24.52 9.30 9.22
N SER A 113 23.28 9.79 9.21
CA SER A 113 22.95 11.20 9.15
C SER A 113 21.75 11.51 10.04
N THR A 114 21.49 12.80 10.25
CA THR A 114 20.39 13.29 11.08
C THR A 114 19.11 13.43 10.25
N PHE A 115 18.03 12.78 10.67
CA PHE A 115 16.68 13.00 10.15
C PHE A 115 15.87 13.86 11.12
N HIS A 116 15.21 14.89 10.60
CA HIS A 116 14.36 15.80 11.37
C HIS A 116 12.91 15.31 11.34
N ILE A 117 12.41 14.84 12.48
CA ILE A 117 11.00 14.42 12.62
C ILE A 117 10.12 15.67 12.68
N ASP A 118 10.56 16.66 13.46
CA ASP A 118 9.97 17.98 13.59
C ASP A 118 11.08 19.01 13.94
N ASP A 119 10.70 20.27 14.17
CA ASP A 119 11.65 21.37 14.47
C ASP A 119 12.51 21.14 15.73
N LYS A 120 12.11 20.24 16.62
CA LYS A 120 12.73 19.99 17.93
C LYS A 120 13.31 18.59 18.06
N THR A 121 12.87 17.65 17.23
CA THR A 121 13.16 16.22 17.37
C THR A 121 13.95 15.71 16.18
N THR A 122 15.09 15.07 16.47
CA THR A 122 15.94 14.43 15.46
C THR A 122 16.31 13.01 15.84
N VAL A 123 16.59 12.19 14.83
CA VAL A 123 17.03 10.79 14.98
C VAL A 123 18.15 10.47 13.99
N PRO A 124 19.11 9.59 14.35
CA PRO A 124 20.08 9.08 13.41
C PRO A 124 19.42 8.07 12.44
N VAL A 125 19.75 8.17 11.16
CA VAL A 125 19.29 7.25 10.11
C VAL A 125 20.44 6.89 9.17
N GLN A 126 20.37 5.74 8.52
CA GLN A 126 21.24 5.45 7.38
C GLN A 126 20.74 6.25 6.18
N MET A 127 21.54 7.22 5.72
CA MET A 127 21.22 8.09 4.60
C MET A 127 21.91 7.58 3.35
N LEU A 128 21.12 7.20 2.36
CA LEU A 128 21.59 6.90 1.02
C LEU A 128 21.96 8.22 0.33
N HIS A 129 23.09 8.24 -0.37
CA HIS A 129 23.58 9.42 -1.06
C HIS A 129 24.06 9.08 -2.47
N GLN A 130 23.67 9.89 -3.45
CA GLN A 130 24.22 9.83 -4.80
C GLN A 130 24.11 11.18 -5.51
N TYR A 131 25.08 11.45 -6.38
CA TYR A 131 25.04 12.54 -7.35
C TYR A 131 24.71 11.96 -8.72
N GLU A 132 23.53 12.30 -9.25
CA GLU A 132 23.01 11.63 -10.45
C GLU A 132 22.03 12.51 -11.24
N ARG A 133 21.87 12.19 -12.53
CA ARG A 133 20.87 12.78 -13.42
C ARG A 133 19.50 12.16 -13.16
N LEU A 134 18.64 12.86 -12.44
CA LEU A 134 17.32 12.39 -12.02
C LEU A 134 16.20 13.33 -12.43
N LYS A 135 14.97 12.80 -12.40
CA LYS A 135 13.75 13.54 -12.69
C LYS A 135 13.28 14.26 -11.44
N VAL A 136 13.20 15.59 -11.51
CA VAL A 136 12.92 16.44 -10.37
C VAL A 136 11.95 17.54 -10.78
N TYR A 137 10.99 17.83 -9.92
CA TYR A 137 9.95 18.82 -10.12
C TYR A 137 9.76 19.64 -8.83
N TYR A 138 9.34 20.90 -8.97
CA TYR A 138 8.92 21.70 -7.84
C TYR A 138 7.47 22.09 -8.01
N ASP A 139 6.62 21.60 -7.13
CA ASP A 139 5.22 21.99 -7.06
C ASP A 139 5.11 23.33 -6.35
N ALA A 140 4.91 24.40 -7.13
CA ALA A 140 4.78 25.75 -6.60
C ALA A 140 3.48 25.95 -5.78
N GLU A 141 2.40 25.25 -6.11
CA GLU A 141 1.12 25.34 -5.38
C GLU A 141 1.26 24.72 -3.99
N LEU A 142 1.94 23.57 -3.91
CA LEU A 142 2.20 22.87 -2.66
C LEU A 142 3.49 23.33 -1.95
N SER A 143 4.30 24.19 -2.57
CA SER A 143 5.65 24.57 -2.09
C SER A 143 6.49 23.33 -1.73
N THR A 144 6.56 22.38 -2.66
CA THR A 144 7.06 21.03 -2.42
C THR A 144 8.03 20.59 -3.51
N LYS A 145 9.19 20.07 -3.12
CA LYS A 145 10.13 19.40 -4.03
C LYS A 145 9.68 17.97 -4.25
N VAL A 146 9.69 17.52 -5.49
CA VAL A 146 9.28 16.18 -5.90
C VAL A 146 10.42 15.54 -6.67
N LEU A 147 10.92 14.41 -6.17
CA LEU A 147 11.89 13.56 -6.82
C LEU A 147 11.17 12.31 -7.35
N CYS A 148 11.44 11.93 -8.60
CA CYS A 148 10.96 10.69 -9.18
C CYS A 148 12.13 9.72 -9.35
N LEU A 149 12.03 8.56 -8.70
CA LEU A 149 12.98 7.46 -8.81
C LEU A 149 12.31 6.33 -9.61
N ASP A 150 12.79 6.09 -10.82
CA ASP A 150 12.33 4.98 -11.64
C ASP A 150 12.90 3.66 -11.08
N TYR A 151 12.05 2.64 -10.94
CA TYR A 151 12.49 1.26 -10.73
C TYR A 151 12.73 0.61 -12.09
N ASN A 152 11.73 0.72 -12.97
CA ASN A 152 11.74 0.26 -14.34
C ASN A 152 10.73 1.08 -15.17
N ASP A 153 10.42 0.65 -16.39
CA ASP A 153 9.48 1.35 -17.29
C ASP A 153 8.03 1.36 -16.79
N SER A 154 7.72 0.58 -15.74
CA SER A 154 6.39 0.39 -15.19
C SER A 154 6.16 1.05 -13.83
N PHE A 155 7.19 1.12 -13.00
CA PHE A 155 7.09 1.61 -11.62
C PHE A 155 8.08 2.72 -11.35
N CYS A 156 7.61 3.76 -10.67
CA CYS A 156 8.44 4.81 -10.10
C CYS A 156 7.94 5.17 -8.71
N MET A 157 8.83 5.70 -7.88
CA MET A 157 8.50 6.32 -6.61
C MET A 157 8.58 7.83 -6.74
N PHE A 158 7.53 8.52 -6.30
CA PHE A 158 7.58 9.96 -6.02
C PHE A 158 7.94 10.18 -4.56
N LEU A 159 9.04 10.88 -4.30
CA LEU A 159 9.40 11.40 -2.99
C LEU A 159 9.12 12.89 -2.97
N SER A 160 8.18 13.32 -2.13
CA SER A 160 7.77 14.72 -1.99
C SER A 160 8.20 15.26 -0.62
N VAL A 161 8.88 16.40 -0.62
CA VAL A 161 9.35 17.07 0.59
C VAL A 161 8.89 18.54 0.54
N PRO A 162 7.95 18.96 1.42
CA PRO A 162 7.55 20.36 1.50
C PRO A 162 8.71 21.22 2.00
N ASP A 163 8.67 22.53 1.71
CA ASP A 163 9.68 23.50 2.18
C ASP A 163 9.56 23.77 3.70
N VAL A 164 9.78 22.73 4.52
CA VAL A 164 9.63 22.73 5.98
C VAL A 164 10.61 23.67 6.66
N HIS A 165 11.87 23.67 6.21
CA HIS A 165 12.95 24.48 6.80
C HIS A 165 12.76 25.99 6.58
N MET A 166 11.85 26.39 5.69
CA MET A 166 11.50 27.79 5.47
C MET A 166 10.36 28.25 6.41
N GLY A 167 9.86 27.38 7.30
CA GLY A 167 8.71 27.65 8.17
C GLY A 167 7.41 27.89 7.41
N ARG A 168 7.33 27.45 6.15
CA ARG A 168 6.21 27.74 5.24
C ARG A 168 5.11 26.69 5.29
N LYS A 169 5.49 25.42 5.41
CA LYS A 169 4.59 24.26 5.32
C LYS A 169 5.14 23.13 6.18
N THR A 170 4.24 22.29 6.66
CA THR A 170 4.55 21.02 7.33
C THR A 170 4.22 19.84 6.42
N ILE A 171 4.69 18.64 6.78
CA ILE A 171 4.24 17.40 6.11
C ILE A 171 2.71 17.27 6.19
N LYS A 172 2.12 17.61 7.34
CA LYS A 172 0.66 17.58 7.54
C LYS A 172 -0.08 18.51 6.58
N ASP A 173 0.46 19.69 6.30
CA ASP A 173 -0.14 20.61 5.32
C ASP A 173 -0.14 20.02 3.91
N LEU A 174 0.94 19.33 3.53
CA LEU A 174 1.02 18.60 2.27
C LEU A 174 -0.02 17.46 2.24
N GLU A 175 -0.10 16.63 3.28
CA GLU A 175 -1.05 15.51 3.37
C GLU A 175 -2.52 15.96 3.28
N MET A 176 -2.87 17.11 3.85
CA MET A 176 -4.23 17.65 3.81
C MET A 176 -4.59 18.29 2.46
N THR A 177 -3.60 18.71 1.66
CA THR A 177 -3.82 19.50 0.43
C THR A 177 -3.60 18.68 -0.83
N ILE A 178 -2.71 17.68 -0.78
CA ILE A 178 -2.39 16.84 -1.93
C ILE A 178 -3.64 16.18 -2.50
N SER A 179 -3.70 16.11 -3.82
CA SER A 179 -4.87 15.61 -4.53
C SER A 179 -4.44 14.88 -5.80
N ARG A 180 -5.38 14.18 -6.43
CA ARG A 180 -5.17 13.54 -7.72
C ARG A 180 -4.60 14.52 -8.76
N GLN A 181 -5.09 15.76 -8.80
CA GLN A 181 -4.65 16.75 -9.78
C GLN A 181 -3.16 17.09 -9.62
N HIS A 182 -2.68 17.21 -8.38
CA HIS A 182 -1.26 17.45 -8.11
C HIS A 182 -0.41 16.28 -8.62
N ILE A 183 -0.79 15.04 -8.31
CA ILE A 183 -0.05 13.84 -8.74
C ILE A 183 -0.06 13.70 -10.27
N GLU A 184 -1.18 14.01 -10.92
CA GLU A 184 -1.27 14.03 -12.39
C GLU A 184 -0.37 15.10 -13.00
N ASN A 185 -0.28 16.28 -12.38
CA ASN A 185 0.65 17.33 -12.80
C ASN A 185 2.11 16.85 -12.67
N TRP A 186 2.47 16.23 -11.53
CA TRP A 186 3.81 15.67 -11.33
C TRP A 186 4.15 14.64 -12.39
N ARG A 187 3.22 13.72 -12.68
CA ARG A 187 3.41 12.70 -13.72
C ARG A 187 3.61 13.35 -15.10
N ARG A 188 2.75 14.31 -15.46
CA ARG A 188 2.85 15.02 -16.74
C ARG A 188 4.20 15.74 -16.88
N ASP A 189 4.63 16.44 -15.83
CA ASP A 189 5.85 17.24 -15.90
C ASP A 189 7.11 16.38 -15.92
N VAL A 190 7.04 15.19 -15.32
CA VAL A 190 8.15 14.23 -15.23
C VAL A 190 8.23 13.29 -16.44
N PHE A 191 7.10 12.94 -17.07
CA PHE A 191 7.06 11.92 -18.16
C PHE A 191 6.57 12.44 -19.52
N GLU A 192 5.72 13.46 -19.57
CA GLU A 192 4.96 13.82 -20.78
C GLU A 192 5.45 15.11 -21.45
N GLN A 193 6.35 15.86 -20.82
CA GLN A 193 6.93 17.04 -21.47
C GLN A 193 7.89 16.63 -22.59
N LEU A 194 7.84 17.37 -23.71
CA LEU A 194 8.73 17.22 -24.87
C LEU A 194 10.22 17.29 -24.48
N VAL A 195 10.52 17.89 -23.34
CA VAL A 195 11.84 17.91 -22.70
C VAL A 195 11.65 17.43 -21.27
N VAL A 196 12.00 16.16 -21.00
CA VAL A 196 12.08 15.66 -19.62
C VAL A 196 13.23 16.37 -18.94
N TYR A 197 12.93 17.18 -17.92
CA TYR A 197 13.95 17.89 -17.16
C TYR A 197 14.69 16.93 -16.23
N ILE A 198 15.74 16.32 -16.77
CA ILE A 198 16.69 15.50 -16.02
C ILE A 198 17.83 16.42 -15.57
N TYR A 199 17.90 16.69 -14.26
CA TYR A 199 18.93 17.53 -13.67
C TYR A 199 19.98 16.68 -12.98
N GLU A 200 21.25 17.11 -13.02
CA GLU A 200 22.27 16.61 -12.10
C GLU A 200 21.92 17.10 -10.70
N VAL A 201 21.60 16.16 -9.81
CA VAL A 201 21.19 16.45 -8.45
C VAL A 201 22.00 15.62 -7.47
N ASP A 202 22.37 16.30 -6.37
CA ASP A 202 22.87 15.65 -5.17
C ASP A 202 21.68 15.29 -4.28
N ILE A 203 21.42 14.00 -4.08
CA ILE A 203 20.26 13.52 -3.32
C ILE A 203 20.67 12.74 -2.07
N TYR A 204 19.88 12.97 -1.02
CA TYR A 204 20.00 12.31 0.28
C TYR A 204 18.63 11.72 0.62
N VAL A 205 18.55 10.40 0.70
CA VAL A 205 17.29 9.68 0.95
C VAL A 205 17.52 8.73 2.12
N PRO A 206 16.72 8.79 3.20
CA PRO A 206 16.84 7.82 4.27
C PRO A 206 16.58 6.43 3.70
N LYS A 207 17.35 5.42 4.12
CA LYS A 207 17.08 4.03 3.76
C LYS A 207 15.75 3.61 4.38
N LEU A 208 14.82 3.09 3.59
CA LEU A 208 13.43 2.85 4.01
C LEU A 208 13.07 1.37 3.95
N SER A 209 12.49 0.89 5.05
CA SER A 209 11.78 -0.38 5.10
C SER A 209 10.52 -0.17 5.94
N LEU A 210 9.38 -0.12 5.29
CA LEU A 210 8.10 0.17 5.92
C LEU A 210 7.33 -1.14 6.09
N LYS A 211 6.93 -1.46 7.32
CA LYS A 211 5.96 -2.52 7.62
C LYS A 211 4.78 -1.88 8.31
N THR A 212 3.58 -2.05 7.74
CA THR A 212 2.36 -1.42 8.25
C THR A 212 1.23 -2.43 8.33
N SER A 213 0.47 -2.36 9.42
CA SER A 213 -0.73 -3.14 9.64
C SER A 213 -1.87 -2.20 9.98
N TYR A 214 -3.01 -2.33 9.31
CA TYR A 214 -4.18 -1.48 9.49
C TYR A 214 -5.44 -2.31 9.69
N SER A 215 -6.21 -1.96 10.72
CA SER A 215 -7.65 -2.23 10.74
C SER A 215 -8.36 -1.10 10.00
N LEU A 216 -9.00 -1.41 8.87
CA LEU A 216 -9.65 -0.41 8.04
C LEU A 216 -11.13 -0.23 8.36
N LYS A 217 -11.66 -0.95 9.34
CA LYS A 217 -13.06 -0.83 9.76
C LYS A 217 -13.42 0.62 10.10
N ASP A 218 -12.67 1.26 10.99
CA ASP A 218 -12.97 2.63 11.44
C ASP A 218 -12.64 3.68 10.38
N ILE A 219 -11.57 3.45 9.60
CA ILE A 219 -11.21 4.30 8.47
C ILE A 219 -12.35 4.32 7.44
N LEU A 220 -12.83 3.15 7.03
CA LEU A 220 -13.89 3.01 6.03
C LEU A 220 -15.23 3.55 6.55
N LYS A 221 -15.54 3.37 7.84
CA LYS A 221 -16.68 4.03 8.49
C LYS A 221 -16.59 5.55 8.39
N GLY A 222 -15.42 6.12 8.69
CA GLY A 222 -15.15 7.56 8.56
C GLY A 222 -15.30 8.09 7.13
N MET A 223 -15.09 7.23 6.13
CA MET A 223 -15.31 7.53 4.71
C MET A 223 -16.77 7.32 4.24
N GLY A 224 -17.70 6.98 5.14
CA GLY A 224 -19.11 6.80 4.82
C GLY A 224 -19.53 5.37 4.50
N MET A 225 -18.61 4.39 4.53
CA MET A 225 -18.92 2.97 4.32
C MET A 225 -19.26 2.28 5.65
N ALA A 226 -20.22 2.82 6.40
CA ALA A 226 -20.51 2.34 7.75
C ALA A 226 -21.42 1.11 7.78
N ASP A 227 -22.41 1.05 6.88
CA ASP A 227 -23.47 0.04 6.92
C ASP A 227 -22.92 -1.38 6.81
N MET A 228 -21.86 -1.58 5.99
CA MET A 228 -21.21 -2.88 5.79
C MET A 228 -20.62 -3.51 7.05
N PHE A 229 -20.41 -2.73 8.12
CA PHE A 229 -19.86 -3.17 9.40
C PHE A 229 -20.94 -3.21 10.50
N SER A 230 -22.22 -3.27 10.13
CA SER A 230 -23.36 -3.23 11.05
C SER A 230 -24.49 -4.14 10.61
N ASP A 231 -25.52 -4.26 11.44
CA ASP A 231 -26.76 -4.98 11.16
C ASP A 231 -27.59 -4.39 10.01
N LYS A 232 -27.23 -3.20 9.51
CA LYS A 232 -27.80 -2.59 8.31
C LYS A 232 -27.20 -3.10 7.00
N ALA A 233 -26.14 -3.92 7.08
CA ALA A 233 -25.50 -4.44 5.89
C ALA A 233 -26.47 -5.28 5.06
N ASP A 234 -26.52 -5.01 3.76
CA ASP A 234 -27.19 -5.86 2.78
C ASP A 234 -26.14 -6.69 2.04
N PHE A 235 -25.94 -7.91 2.53
CA PHE A 235 -25.07 -8.91 1.92
C PHE A 235 -25.86 -10.11 1.39
N THR A 236 -27.10 -9.87 0.92
CA THR A 236 -27.92 -10.90 0.27
C THR A 236 -27.29 -11.47 -1.01
N GLY A 237 -26.36 -10.74 -1.63
CA GLY A 237 -25.53 -11.26 -2.73
C GLY A 237 -24.41 -12.21 -2.29
N VAL A 238 -24.12 -12.28 -0.98
CA VAL A 238 -23.07 -13.13 -0.39
C VAL A 238 -23.67 -14.35 0.28
N SER A 239 -24.75 -14.20 1.04
CA SER A 239 -25.40 -15.28 1.79
C SER A 239 -26.89 -15.02 1.98
N GLU A 240 -27.66 -16.08 2.21
CA GLU A 240 -29.07 -15.99 2.62
C GLU A 240 -29.20 -15.49 4.08
N GLU A 241 -28.22 -15.82 4.92
CA GLU A 241 -28.15 -15.39 6.31
C GLU A 241 -27.78 -13.90 6.43
N ARG A 242 -28.33 -13.23 7.44
CA ARG A 242 -27.91 -11.87 7.77
C ARG A 242 -26.48 -11.87 8.32
N ILE A 243 -25.58 -11.30 7.53
CA ILE A 243 -24.16 -11.17 7.85
C ILE A 243 -23.69 -9.72 7.65
N PHE A 244 -22.51 -9.42 8.16
CA PHE A 244 -21.81 -8.18 7.93
C PHE A 244 -20.29 -8.42 7.94
N VAL A 245 -19.51 -7.46 7.46
CA VAL A 245 -18.05 -7.52 7.59
C VAL A 245 -17.69 -7.20 9.03
N SER A 246 -17.17 -8.17 9.76
CA SER A 246 -16.74 -7.97 11.14
C SER A 246 -15.40 -7.22 11.19
N GLN A 247 -14.49 -7.60 10.28
CA GLN A 247 -13.12 -7.08 10.23
C GLN A 247 -12.63 -6.86 8.79
N LYS A 248 -11.81 -5.81 8.61
CA LYS A 248 -11.06 -5.53 7.39
C LYS A 248 -9.62 -5.25 7.80
N LYS A 249 -8.70 -6.17 7.52
CA LYS A 249 -7.27 -6.01 7.82
C LYS A 249 -6.48 -5.78 6.53
N SER A 250 -5.43 -4.96 6.61
CA SER A 250 -4.46 -4.78 5.54
C SER A 250 -3.06 -4.86 6.11
N GLN A 251 -2.24 -5.73 5.55
CA GLN A 251 -0.84 -5.86 5.89
C GLN A 251 0.01 -5.45 4.69
N SER A 252 1.01 -4.61 4.90
CA SER A 252 1.95 -4.27 3.84
C SER A 252 3.39 -4.18 4.32
N ILE A 253 4.30 -4.57 3.43
CA ILE A 253 5.73 -4.36 3.55
C ILE A 253 6.21 -3.71 2.26
N SER A 254 6.90 -2.59 2.38
CA SER A 254 7.46 -1.85 1.24
C SER A 254 8.92 -1.51 1.51
N ILE A 255 9.78 -1.90 0.57
CA ILE A 255 11.22 -1.61 0.59
C ILE A 255 11.52 -0.82 -0.68
N PRO A 256 11.37 0.51 -0.64
CA PRO A 256 11.51 1.33 -1.83
C PRO A 256 12.96 1.76 -2.14
N ALA A 257 13.85 1.80 -1.15
CA ALA A 257 15.27 2.18 -1.28
C ALA A 257 16.11 1.69 -0.09
#